data_AF-A0A7K3L1M3-F1
#
_entry.id   AF-A0A7K3L1M3-F1
#
_cell.length_a   1.000
_cell.length_b   1.000
_cell.length_c   1.000
_cell.angle_alpha   90.00
_cell.angle_beta   90.00
_cell.angle_gamma   90.00
#
_symmetry.space_group_name_H-M   'P 1'
#
loop_
_entity.id
_entity.type
_entity.pdbx_description
1 polymer ?
#
loop_
_entity_poly.entity_id
_entity_poly.type
_entity_poly.pdbx_seq_one_letter_code
_entity_poly.pdbx_strand_id
1 'polypeptide(L)'
;MNLIKRWNAFMGPKDERLESESNRCMRVGYTILLAGAGIAAWYGIMVNQVADTTDTPIYTSIGQDVFPVTGVIAVAILVSCLITLGMQMKAGIVDEHVRMATIDHVPWGFCVLIGLISGAMLGVISAAMRMLAEIQIVGIESVTWAGDLAMGVVFFVMAFVVGTFGTAAYIKSAIVGRAKQDSLLED
;
A
#
# COMPACT_ATOMS: atom_id res chain seq x y z
N MET A 1 21.78 -19.84 -14.23
CA MET A 1 22.13 -19.49 -12.84
C MET A 1 20.88 -18.93 -12.18
N ASN A 2 20.38 -19.56 -11.11
CA ASN A 2 19.06 -19.30 -10.54
C ASN A 2 18.94 -17.84 -10.07
N LEU A 3 17.87 -17.12 -10.44
CA LEU A 3 17.63 -15.71 -10.06
C LEU A 3 17.77 -15.50 -8.54
N ILE A 4 17.33 -16.49 -7.77
CA ILE A 4 17.45 -16.56 -6.30
C ILE A 4 18.90 -16.58 -5.83
N LYS A 5 19.82 -17.25 -6.53
CA LYS A 5 21.25 -17.26 -6.19
C LYS A 5 21.92 -15.91 -6.50
N ARG A 6 21.50 -15.22 -7.56
CA ARG A 6 21.94 -13.85 -7.84
C ARG A 6 21.37 -12.89 -6.77
N TRP A 7 20.11 -13.05 -6.40
CA TRP A 7 19.44 -12.28 -5.36
C TRP A 7 20.13 -12.43 -3.99
N ASN A 8 20.37 -13.66 -3.55
CA ASN A 8 21.11 -13.95 -2.31
C ASN A 8 22.59 -13.52 -2.38
N ALA A 9 23.16 -13.42 -3.57
CA ALA A 9 24.50 -12.87 -3.75
C ALA A 9 24.51 -11.33 -3.71
N PHE A 10 23.36 -10.66 -3.74
CA PHE A 10 23.19 -9.21 -3.55
C PHE A 10 22.68 -8.86 -2.14
N MET A 11 21.87 -9.73 -1.53
CA MET A 11 21.35 -9.59 -0.17
C MET A 11 22.39 -10.09 0.83
N GLY A 12 22.78 -9.25 1.79
CA GLY A 12 23.63 -9.65 2.91
C GLY A 12 22.90 -10.63 3.84
N PRO A 13 23.57 -11.10 4.92
CA PRO A 13 22.86 -11.81 5.97
C PRO A 13 21.72 -10.94 6.52
N LYS A 14 20.66 -11.59 6.98
CA LYS A 14 19.54 -10.92 7.64
C LYS A 14 20.02 -10.35 8.98
N ASP A 15 19.70 -9.10 9.29
CA ASP A 15 20.01 -8.48 10.58
C ASP A 15 18.78 -8.57 11.50
N GLU A 16 18.94 -9.31 12.60
CA GLU A 16 17.88 -9.50 13.60
C GLU A 16 17.45 -8.17 14.24
N ARG A 17 18.36 -7.18 14.32
CA ARG A 17 18.02 -5.85 14.82
C ARG A 17 17.09 -5.12 13.87
N LEU A 18 17.43 -5.08 12.58
CA LEU A 18 16.60 -4.43 11.53
C LEU A 18 15.22 -5.10 11.42
N GLU A 19 15.17 -6.43 11.54
CA GLU A 19 13.93 -7.19 11.58
C GLU A 19 13.06 -6.81 12.80
N SER A 20 13.66 -6.67 13.99
CA SER A 20 12.91 -6.29 15.19
C SER A 20 12.29 -4.88 15.09
N GLU A 21 13.01 -3.94 14.50
CA GLU A 21 12.52 -2.58 14.28
C GLU A 21 11.50 -2.48 13.14
N SER A 22 11.72 -3.22 12.04
CA SER A 22 10.74 -3.41 10.95
C SER A 22 9.41 -3.93 11.51
N ASN A 23 9.46 -5.01 12.28
CA ASN A 23 8.29 -5.59 12.93
C ASN A 23 7.59 -4.62 13.88
N ARG A 24 8.35 -3.80 14.63
CA ARG A 24 7.76 -2.75 15.47
C ARG A 24 6.99 -1.73 14.64
N CYS A 25 7.57 -1.25 13.53
CA CYS A 25 6.91 -0.30 12.63
C CYS A 25 5.64 -0.91 12.02
N MET A 26 5.74 -2.14 11.53
CA MET A 26 4.60 -2.88 10.97
C MET A 26 3.49 -3.08 11.99
N ARG A 27 3.81 -3.42 13.25
CA ARG A 27 2.81 -3.61 14.31
C ARG A 27 2.01 -2.34 14.58
N VAL A 28 2.67 -1.18 14.58
CA VAL A 28 1.98 0.12 14.73
C VAL A 28 1.04 0.37 13.56
N GLY A 29 1.54 0.21 12.33
CA GLY A 29 0.72 0.33 11.12
C GLY A 29 -0.51 -0.57 11.14
N TYR A 30 -0.31 -1.85 11.42
CA TYR A 30 -1.37 -2.85 11.48
C TYR A 30 -2.42 -2.52 12.55
N THR A 31 -1.99 -2.00 13.70
CA THR A 31 -2.91 -1.62 14.79
C THR A 31 -3.79 -0.44 14.36
N ILE A 32 -3.22 0.57 13.70
CA ILE A 32 -3.97 1.72 13.17
C ILE A 32 -4.98 1.26 12.11
N LEU A 33 -4.54 0.40 11.19
CA LEU A 33 -5.39 -0.16 10.15
C LEU A 33 -6.56 -0.94 10.74
N LEU A 34 -6.26 -1.88 11.65
CA LEU A 34 -7.27 -2.74 12.26
C LEU A 34 -8.29 -1.94 13.07
N ALA A 35 -7.83 -0.97 13.86
CA ALA A 35 -8.72 -0.10 14.63
C ALA A 35 -9.61 0.75 13.71
N GLY A 36 -9.01 1.43 12.71
CA GLY A 36 -9.74 2.31 11.81
C GLY A 36 -10.75 1.56 10.93
N ALA A 37 -10.30 0.47 10.29
CA ALA A 37 -11.17 -0.37 9.45
C ALA A 37 -12.23 -1.10 10.27
N GLY A 38 -11.88 -1.59 11.47
CA GLY A 38 -12.80 -2.28 12.37
C GLY A 38 -13.93 -1.37 12.85
N ILE A 39 -13.62 -0.15 13.29
CA ILE A 39 -14.64 0.83 13.71
C ILE A 39 -15.55 1.21 12.54
N ALA A 40 -14.98 1.49 11.36
CA ALA A 40 -15.75 1.85 10.18
C ALA A 40 -16.68 0.72 9.72
N ALA A 41 -16.18 -0.52 9.68
CA ALA A 41 -16.97 -1.69 9.33
C ALA A 41 -18.08 -1.94 10.34
N TRP A 42 -17.78 -1.83 11.64
CA TRP A 42 -18.78 -2.00 12.70
C TRP A 42 -19.90 -0.96 12.61
N TYR A 43 -19.56 0.30 12.38
CA TYR A 43 -20.54 1.35 12.12
C TYR A 43 -21.41 1.03 10.90
N GLY A 44 -20.80 0.57 9.79
CA GLY A 44 -21.53 0.16 8.59
C GLY A 44 -22.54 -0.95 8.86
N ILE A 45 -22.18 -1.96 9.67
CA ILE A 45 -23.10 -3.04 10.08
C ILE A 45 -24.26 -2.47 10.91
N MET A 46 -23.98 -1.60 11.89
CA MET A 46 -25.02 -1.01 12.74
C MET A 46 -26.01 -0.15 11.94
N VAL A 47 -25.53 0.64 10.97
CA VAL A 47 -26.40 1.44 10.10
C VAL A 47 -27.34 0.55 9.28
N ASN A 48 -26.82 -0.53 8.67
CA ASN A 48 -27.65 -1.48 7.93
C ASN A 48 -28.69 -2.14 8.85
N GLN A 49 -28.29 -2.56 10.05
CA GLN A 49 -29.21 -3.17 11.01
C GLN A 49 -30.34 -2.22 11.44
N VAL A 50 -30.04 -0.94 11.67
CA VAL A 50 -31.06 0.05 12.05
C VAL A 50 -32.04 0.26 10.89
N ALA A 51 -31.55 0.33 9.65
CA ALA A 51 -32.41 0.46 8.48
C ALA A 51 -33.35 -0.75 8.35
N ASP A 52 -32.81 -1.98 8.46
CA ASP A 52 -33.60 -3.21 8.38
C ASP A 52 -34.65 -3.33 9.50
N THR A 53 -34.32 -2.91 10.72
CA THR A 53 -35.24 -3.01 11.87
C THR A 53 -36.33 -1.94 11.88
N THR A 54 -36.07 -0.80 11.25
CA THR A 54 -37.03 0.31 11.16
C THR A 54 -37.85 0.30 9.87
N ASP A 55 -37.57 -0.63 8.96
CA ASP A 55 -38.15 -0.71 7.61
C ASP A 55 -38.01 0.63 6.84
N THR A 56 -36.94 1.38 7.19
CA THR A 56 -36.63 2.65 6.53
C THR A 56 -35.49 2.43 5.52
N PRO A 57 -35.59 2.98 4.31
CA PRO A 57 -34.48 2.92 3.38
C PRO A 57 -33.25 3.61 4.00
N ILE A 58 -32.09 2.96 3.92
CA ILE A 58 -30.77 3.53 4.28
C ILE A 58 -30.57 4.91 3.61
N TYR A 59 -31.18 5.08 2.43
CA TYR A 59 -30.99 6.19 1.52
C TYR A 59 -32.19 7.15 1.48
N THR A 60 -32.59 7.69 2.63
CA THR A 60 -33.21 9.03 2.57
C THR A 60 -32.20 10.01 1.95
N SER A 61 -32.65 11.09 1.31
CA SER A 61 -31.75 12.10 0.74
C SER A 61 -30.75 12.68 1.74
N ILE A 62 -31.05 12.58 3.05
CA ILE A 62 -30.14 12.96 4.14
C ILE A 62 -29.21 11.79 4.52
N GLY A 63 -29.69 10.54 4.47
CA GLY A 63 -28.94 9.32 4.82
C GLY A 63 -27.82 8.92 3.87
N GLN A 64 -27.90 9.30 2.58
CA GLN A 64 -26.89 8.97 1.56
C GLN A 64 -25.49 9.54 1.85
N ASP A 65 -25.40 10.65 2.59
CA ASP A 65 -24.16 11.41 2.76
C ASP A 65 -23.66 11.49 4.22
N VAL A 66 -24.36 10.86 5.18
CA VAL A 66 -24.03 11.06 6.61
C VAL A 66 -22.64 10.51 6.96
N PHE A 67 -22.24 9.37 6.40
CA PHE A 67 -20.90 8.83 6.63
C PHE A 67 -20.44 7.84 5.53
N PRO A 68 -19.51 8.22 4.64
CA PRO A 68 -19.03 7.35 3.56
C PRO A 68 -18.08 6.28 4.12
N VAL A 69 -18.62 5.17 4.64
CA VAL A 69 -17.87 4.08 5.29
C VAL A 69 -16.68 3.62 4.45
N THR A 70 -16.87 3.43 3.15
CA THR A 70 -15.82 3.05 2.21
C THR A 70 -14.70 4.09 2.13
N GLY A 71 -15.05 5.39 2.14
CA GLY A 71 -14.09 6.49 2.16
C GLY A 71 -13.28 6.51 3.47
N VAL A 72 -13.91 6.21 4.60
CA VAL A 72 -13.25 6.16 5.91
C VAL A 72 -12.28 4.98 5.99
N ILE A 73 -12.66 3.80 5.47
CA ILE A 73 -11.76 2.66 5.36
C ILE A 73 -10.56 3.00 4.48
N ALA A 74 -10.78 3.68 3.35
CA ALA A 74 -9.70 4.12 2.47
C ALA A 74 -8.74 5.08 3.19
N VAL A 75 -9.25 6.04 3.98
CA VAL A 75 -8.43 6.94 4.80
C VAL A 75 -7.64 6.17 5.85
N ALA A 76 -8.25 5.21 6.55
CA ALA A 76 -7.55 4.39 7.54
C ALA A 76 -6.39 3.60 6.92
N ILE A 77 -6.59 3.04 5.72
CA ILE A 77 -5.53 2.38 4.94
C ILE A 77 -4.41 3.37 4.65
N LEU A 78 -4.72 4.53 4.05
CA LEU A 78 -3.71 5.53 3.68
C LEU A 78 -2.89 6.00 4.89
N VAL A 79 -3.56 6.33 6.00
CA VAL A 79 -2.90 6.79 7.24
C VAL A 79 -1.98 5.69 7.79
N SER A 80 -2.45 4.44 7.83
CA SER A 80 -1.63 3.32 8.31
C SER A 80 -0.38 3.11 7.46
N CYS A 81 -0.49 3.18 6.13
CA CYS A 81 0.64 3.06 5.21
C CYS A 81 1.63 4.22 5.39
N LEU A 82 1.15 5.46 5.41
CA LEU A 82 1.99 6.65 5.51
C LEU A 82 2.77 6.71 6.84
N ILE A 83 2.12 6.36 7.96
CA ILE A 83 2.79 6.31 9.27
C ILE A 83 3.88 5.24 9.27
N THR A 84 3.57 4.04 8.77
CA THR A 84 4.53 2.92 8.73
C THR A 84 5.72 3.24 7.84
N LEU A 85 5.50 3.87 6.69
CA LEU A 85 6.57 4.34 5.80
C LEU A 85 7.40 5.45 6.47
N GLY A 86 6.76 6.43 7.11
CA GLY A 86 7.43 7.50 7.84
C GLY A 86 8.33 6.99 8.97
N MET A 87 7.87 5.97 9.70
CA MET A 87 8.67 5.34 10.76
C MET A 87 9.90 4.62 10.20
N GLN A 88 9.73 3.82 9.12
CA GLN A 88 10.85 3.13 8.49
C GLN A 88 11.88 4.10 7.88
N MET A 89 11.42 5.20 7.25
CA MET A 89 12.30 6.24 6.73
C MET A 89 13.14 6.90 7.84
N LYS A 90 12.53 7.18 9.00
CA LYS A 90 13.25 7.77 10.15
C LYS A 90 14.26 6.81 10.78
N ALA A 91 13.99 5.51 10.74
CA ALA A 91 14.89 4.47 11.24
C ALA A 91 15.97 4.08 10.22
N GLY A 92 15.93 4.61 8.99
CA GLY A 92 16.87 4.23 7.92
C GLY A 92 16.70 2.79 7.41
N ILE A 93 15.57 2.15 7.72
CA ILE A 93 15.32 0.74 7.38
C ILE A 93 14.78 0.68 5.96
N VAL A 94 15.61 0.26 5.01
CA VAL A 94 15.17 -0.01 3.63
C VAL A 94 14.73 -1.46 3.45
N ASP A 95 15.42 -2.37 4.13
CA ASP A 95 15.21 -3.82 4.11
C ASP A 95 15.78 -4.40 5.41
N GLU A 96 15.40 -5.62 5.76
CA GLU A 96 15.91 -6.39 6.91
C GLU A 96 17.31 -6.98 6.63
N HIS A 97 17.82 -6.81 5.40
CA HIS A 97 19.11 -7.34 4.97
C HIS A 97 20.22 -6.29 5.04
N VAL A 98 21.35 -6.65 5.65
CA VAL A 98 22.50 -5.76 5.95
C VAL A 98 23.02 -5.01 4.72
N ARG A 99 23.05 -5.68 3.55
CA ARG A 99 23.66 -5.11 2.35
C ARG A 99 22.78 -4.07 1.66
N MET A 100 21.46 -4.17 1.75
CA MET A 100 20.54 -3.13 1.29
C MET A 100 20.57 -1.91 2.21
N ALA A 101 20.74 -2.14 3.52
CA ALA A 101 20.86 -1.07 4.50
C ALA A 101 22.13 -0.20 4.31
N THR A 102 23.17 -0.72 3.65
CA THR A 102 24.48 -0.06 3.46
C THR A 102 24.67 0.52 2.04
N ILE A 103 23.57 0.76 1.32
CA ILE A 103 23.63 1.32 -0.02
C ILE A 103 23.73 2.86 0.06
N ASP A 104 24.77 3.44 -0.55
CA ASP A 104 24.97 4.91 -0.57
C ASP A 104 24.31 5.62 -1.77
N HIS A 105 23.70 4.87 -2.69
CA HIS A 105 23.11 5.42 -3.92
C HIS A 105 21.80 4.72 -4.29
N VAL A 106 20.86 5.43 -4.91
CA VAL A 106 19.57 4.83 -5.26
C VAL A 106 19.74 3.75 -6.36
N PRO A 107 19.35 2.48 -6.11
CA PRO A 107 19.43 1.42 -7.10
C PRO A 107 18.25 1.50 -8.07
N TRP A 108 18.37 2.31 -9.11
CA TRP A 108 17.29 2.56 -10.08
C TRP A 108 16.71 1.29 -10.72
N GLY A 109 17.54 0.27 -11.01
CA GLY A 109 17.06 -1.00 -11.56
C GLY A 109 16.11 -1.75 -10.61
N PHE A 110 16.35 -1.66 -9.30
CA PHE A 110 15.47 -2.23 -8.28
C PHE A 110 14.17 -1.41 -8.15
N CYS A 111 14.28 -0.07 -8.18
CA CYS A 111 13.11 0.81 -8.13
C CYS A 111 12.18 0.61 -9.34
N VAL A 112 12.74 0.44 -10.53
CA VAL A 112 11.98 0.12 -11.75
C VAL A 112 11.33 -1.26 -11.64
N LEU A 113 12.03 -2.26 -11.10
CA LEU A 113 11.46 -3.60 -10.90
C LEU A 113 10.28 -3.58 -9.93
N ILE A 114 10.40 -2.89 -8.80
CA ILE A 114 9.29 -2.70 -7.86
C ILE A 114 8.15 -1.93 -8.51
N GLY A 115 8.45 -0.88 -9.29
CA GLY A 115 7.47 -0.16 -10.09
C GLY A 115 6.73 -1.09 -11.05
N LEU A 116 7.43 -1.96 -11.78
CA LEU A 116 6.82 -2.91 -12.72
C LEU A 116 5.91 -3.90 -12.00
N ILE A 117 6.36 -4.45 -10.87
CA ILE A 117 5.58 -5.41 -10.08
C ILE A 117 4.33 -4.72 -9.50
N SER A 118 4.48 -3.54 -8.90
CA SER A 118 3.35 -2.78 -8.35
C SER A 118 2.37 -2.33 -9.42
N GLY A 119 2.87 -1.83 -10.55
CA GLY A 119 2.09 -1.48 -11.73
C GLY A 119 1.30 -2.68 -12.26
N ALA A 120 1.97 -3.82 -12.46
CA ALA A 120 1.34 -5.04 -12.95
C ALA A 120 0.25 -5.54 -11.99
N MET A 121 0.55 -5.61 -10.69
CA MET A 121 -0.44 -6.02 -9.69
C MET A 121 -1.64 -5.08 -9.67
N LEU A 122 -1.43 -3.76 -9.55
CA LEU A 122 -2.54 -2.83 -9.46
C LEU A 122 -3.35 -2.78 -10.76
N GLY A 123 -2.68 -2.73 -11.92
CA GLY A 123 -3.35 -2.68 -13.22
C GLY A 123 -4.22 -3.91 -13.48
N VAL A 124 -3.69 -5.11 -13.19
CA VAL A 124 -4.45 -6.37 -13.36
C VAL A 124 -5.61 -6.45 -12.37
N ILE A 125 -5.38 -6.15 -11.09
CA ILE A 125 -6.43 -6.19 -10.07
C ILE A 125 -7.52 -5.17 -10.39
N SER A 126 -7.16 -3.94 -10.75
CA SER A 126 -8.13 -2.89 -11.08
C SER A 126 -8.95 -3.25 -12.32
N ALA A 127 -8.32 -3.79 -13.38
CA ALA A 127 -9.04 -4.26 -14.56
C ALA A 127 -10.01 -5.39 -14.22
N ALA A 128 -9.55 -6.42 -13.51
CA ALA A 128 -10.38 -7.56 -13.12
C ALA A 128 -11.55 -7.14 -12.23
N MET A 129 -11.31 -6.29 -11.23
CA MET A 129 -12.37 -5.79 -10.34
C MET A 129 -13.40 -4.94 -11.09
N ARG A 130 -12.96 -4.14 -12.06
CA ARG A 130 -13.88 -3.38 -12.92
C ARG A 130 -14.73 -4.30 -13.79
N MET A 131 -14.13 -5.30 -14.43
CA MET A 131 -14.87 -6.28 -15.24
C MET A 131 -15.92 -7.01 -14.40
N LEU A 132 -15.54 -7.45 -13.19
CA LEU A 132 -16.48 -8.09 -12.26
C LEU A 132 -17.63 -7.14 -11.87
N ALA A 133 -17.33 -5.86 -11.61
CA ALA A 133 -18.34 -4.86 -11.29
C ALA A 133 -19.26 -4.56 -12.48
N GLU A 134 -18.72 -4.43 -13.69
CA GLU A 134 -19.52 -4.19 -14.90
C GLU A 134 -20.45 -5.39 -15.18
N ILE A 135 -19.92 -6.62 -15.08
CA ILE A 135 -20.73 -7.84 -15.21
C ILE A 135 -21.88 -7.87 -14.20
N GLN A 136 -21.63 -7.46 -12.95
CA GLN A 136 -22.67 -7.43 -11.91
C GLN A 136 -23.76 -6.38 -12.17
N ILE A 137 -23.42 -5.26 -12.81
CA ILE A 137 -24.35 -4.13 -13.01
C ILE A 137 -25.13 -4.27 -14.32
N VAL A 138 -24.44 -4.55 -15.44
CA VAL A 138 -25.04 -4.51 -16.79
C VAL A 138 -25.20 -5.89 -17.44
N GLY A 139 -24.63 -6.94 -16.84
CA GLY A 139 -24.67 -8.31 -17.37
C GLY A 139 -23.64 -8.57 -18.47
N ILE A 140 -23.30 -9.86 -18.68
CA ILE A 140 -22.18 -10.31 -19.54
C ILE A 140 -22.26 -9.79 -20.99
N GLU A 141 -23.47 -9.64 -21.53
CA GLU A 141 -23.67 -9.33 -22.95
C GLU A 141 -23.37 -7.88 -23.32
N SER A 142 -23.35 -6.97 -22.34
CA SER A 142 -23.18 -5.53 -22.56
C SER A 142 -21.87 -4.97 -22.00
N VAL A 143 -20.92 -5.85 -21.63
CA VAL A 143 -19.64 -5.48 -21.00
C VAL A 143 -18.72 -4.75 -21.98
N THR A 144 -18.16 -3.62 -21.52
CA THR A 144 -17.22 -2.79 -22.27
C THR A 144 -15.77 -3.22 -22.00
N TRP A 145 -15.40 -4.43 -22.46
CA TRP A 145 -14.09 -5.06 -22.22
C TRP A 145 -12.88 -4.16 -22.49
N ALA A 146 -12.92 -3.39 -23.58
CA ALA A 146 -11.85 -2.48 -23.97
C ALA A 146 -11.69 -1.31 -22.98
N GLY A 147 -12.80 -0.80 -22.44
CA GLY A 147 -12.80 0.29 -21.46
C GLY A 147 -12.18 -0.14 -20.13
N ASP A 148 -12.52 -1.35 -19.67
CA ASP A 148 -11.97 -1.89 -18.42
C ASP A 148 -10.49 -2.23 -18.53
N LEU A 149 -10.05 -2.77 -19.67
CA LEU A 149 -8.64 -2.97 -19.94
C LEU A 149 -7.88 -1.63 -20.01
N ALA A 150 -8.44 -0.61 -20.65
CA ALA A 150 -7.84 0.72 -20.73
C ALA A 150 -7.67 1.34 -19.34
N MET A 151 -8.66 1.22 -18.46
CA MET A 151 -8.54 1.66 -17.07
C MET A 151 -7.45 0.87 -16.32
N GLY A 152 -7.33 -0.43 -16.56
CA GLY A 152 -6.22 -1.24 -16.05
C GLY A 152 -4.84 -0.70 -16.45
N VAL A 153 -4.66 -0.31 -17.71
CA VAL A 153 -3.42 0.31 -18.20
C VAL A 153 -3.15 1.65 -17.51
N VAL A 154 -4.18 2.46 -17.28
CA VAL A 154 -4.04 3.73 -16.55
C VAL A 154 -3.54 3.49 -15.12
N PHE A 155 -4.14 2.54 -14.39
CA PHE A 155 -3.68 2.16 -13.05
C PHE A 155 -2.28 1.55 -13.04
N PHE A 156 -1.95 0.76 -14.07
CA PHE A 156 -0.59 0.25 -14.26
C PHE A 156 0.43 1.39 -14.35
N VAL A 157 0.19 2.37 -15.23
CA VAL A 157 1.14 3.48 -15.45
C VAL A 157 1.26 4.33 -14.18
N MET A 158 0.14 4.62 -13.52
CA MET A 158 0.16 5.38 -12.26
C MET A 158 0.95 4.65 -11.17
N ALA A 159 0.67 3.37 -10.92
CA ALA A 159 1.40 2.60 -9.92
C ALA A 159 2.86 2.34 -10.32
N PHE A 160 3.16 2.20 -11.60
CA PHE A 160 4.54 2.09 -12.08
C PHE A 160 5.34 3.36 -11.74
N VAL A 161 4.81 4.53 -12.09
CA VAL A 161 5.45 5.82 -11.82
C VAL A 161 5.58 6.05 -10.30
N VAL A 162 4.48 5.89 -9.56
CA VAL A 162 4.48 6.08 -8.10
C VAL A 162 5.38 5.06 -7.41
N GLY A 163 5.37 3.80 -7.83
CA GLY A 163 6.23 2.74 -7.30
C GLY A 163 7.70 3.03 -7.56
N THR A 164 8.07 3.36 -8.80
CA THR A 164 9.48 3.65 -9.13
C THR A 164 10.00 4.90 -8.42
N PHE A 165 9.32 6.03 -8.52
CA PHE A 165 9.80 7.27 -7.90
C PHE A 165 9.58 7.31 -6.40
N GLY A 166 8.50 6.70 -5.90
CA GLY A 166 8.23 6.56 -4.47
C GLY A 166 9.27 5.68 -3.78
N THR A 167 9.60 4.51 -4.35
CA THR A 167 10.68 3.67 -3.81
C THR A 167 12.05 4.37 -3.90
N ALA A 168 12.33 5.09 -4.99
CA ALA A 168 13.57 5.87 -5.11
C ALA A 168 13.67 6.97 -4.02
N ALA A 169 12.58 7.71 -3.79
CA ALA A 169 12.50 8.74 -2.75
C ALA A 169 12.59 8.16 -1.35
N TYR A 170 11.95 7.01 -1.11
CA TYR A 170 12.01 6.26 0.13
C TYR A 170 13.44 5.84 0.47
N ILE A 171 14.13 5.17 -0.47
CA ILE A 171 15.51 4.73 -0.29
C ILE A 171 16.41 5.94 -0.03
N LYS A 172 16.28 7.00 -0.83
CA LYS A 172 17.06 8.23 -0.63
C LYS A 172 16.83 8.84 0.76
N SER A 173 15.60 8.87 1.22
CA SER A 173 15.25 9.44 2.53
C SER A 173 15.81 8.59 3.67
N ALA A 174 15.78 7.27 3.54
CA ALA A 174 16.37 6.36 4.50
C ALA A 174 17.91 6.49 4.56
N ILE A 175 18.59 6.64 3.42
CA ILE A 175 20.05 6.88 3.36
C ILE A 175 20.41 8.18 4.10
N VAL A 176 19.70 9.27 3.82
CA VAL A 176 19.93 10.56 4.50
C VAL A 176 19.61 10.47 6.00
N GLY A 177 18.54 9.75 6.36
CA GLY A 177 18.15 9.52 7.75
C GLY A 177 19.24 8.79 8.53
N ARG A 178 19.80 7.71 7.96
CA ARG A 178 20.90 6.96 8.56
C ARG A 178 22.16 7.80 8.73
N ALA A 179 22.60 8.50 7.67
CA ALA A 179 23.80 9.35 7.73
C ALA A 179 23.70 10.40 8.85
N LYS A 180 22.49 10.94 9.08
CA LYS A 180 22.24 11.87 10.18
C LYS A 180 22.30 11.21 11.55
N GLN A 181 21.83 9.97 11.70
CA GLN A 181 21.93 9.24 12.97
C GLN A 181 23.37 8.88 13.30
N ASP A 182 24.15 8.45 12.32
CA ASP A 182 25.57 8.12 12.51
C ASP A 182 26.36 9.37 12.94
N SER A 183 26.10 10.54 12.34
CA SER A 183 26.75 11.80 12.76
C SER A 183 26.42 12.23 14.20
N LEU A 184 25.27 11.84 14.75
CA LEU A 184 24.86 12.18 16.12
C LEU A 184 25.46 11.24 17.18
N LEU A 185 26.05 10.11 16.76
CA LEU A 185 26.71 9.16 17.65
C LEU A 185 28.22 9.41 17.75
N GLU A 186 28.79 10.18 16.80
CA GLU A 186 30.20 10.55 16.77
C GLU A 186 30.51 11.85 17.54
N ASP A 187 29.50 12.68 17.84
CA ASP A 187 29.56 13.88 18.70
C ASP A 187 29.25 13.57 20.18
#